data_AF-A0A1F4BC57-F1
#
_entry.id   AF-A0A1F4BC57-F1
#
_cell.length_a   1.000
_cell.length_b   1.000
_cell.length_c   1.000
_cell.angle_alpha   90.00
_cell.angle_beta   90.00
_cell.angle_gamma   90.00
#
_symmetry.space_group_name_H-M   'P 1'
#
loop_
_entity.id
_entity.type
_entity.pdbx_description
1 polymer ?
#
loop_
_entity_poly.entity_id
_entity_poly.type
_entity_poly.pdbx_seq_one_letter_code
_entity_poly.pdbx_strand_id
1 'polypeptide(L)'
;MAWIERHWQSVTPVSALLYPVSLLYGAVAAARRAASAPVRLPVPVIVIGNITAGGTGKTPLVLWLAEWLRARGRAPGIVCRGHGGSLRAPRRVLPGSDPLANGDEAVLLARRSGCEVWSGADRAATARALLESRRDCDVVLSDDGLQHYGLARDFEICVVDGARGFGNAWLLPAGPLRERPPRLAAVDAVVIHSGAAGALHPTLDRIPGAAARYSMTVEGREFRNLLNPAHAVGADYFHGRRVHAMAGIGDPRRFFRHLEGLGLEFTAHPFPDHHAYRAAELAFPGADAVLMTEKDAVKCQPCADERHWALRVDAQVDPALGERVLRKLNRGD
;
A
#
# COMPACT_ATOMS: atom_id res chain seq x y z
N MET A 1 6.96 13.57 -9.86
CA MET A 1 6.45 12.17 -9.95
C MET A 1 5.76 11.87 -11.28
N ALA A 2 4.75 12.64 -11.73
CA ALA A 2 3.97 12.32 -12.94
C ALA A 2 4.77 12.20 -14.26
N TRP A 3 5.91 12.88 -14.42
CA TRP A 3 6.77 12.72 -15.61
C TRP A 3 7.55 11.40 -15.60
N ILE A 4 8.12 11.01 -14.45
CA ILE A 4 8.88 9.76 -14.29
C ILE A 4 7.98 8.54 -14.50
N GLU A 5 6.78 8.55 -13.94
CA GLU A 5 5.84 7.42 -14.11
C GLU A 5 5.39 7.25 -15.56
N ARG A 6 5.21 8.35 -16.31
CA ARG A 6 4.93 8.34 -17.75
C ARG A 6 6.12 7.85 -18.56
N HIS A 7 7.32 8.30 -18.20
CA HIS A 7 8.57 7.87 -18.82
C HIS A 7 8.75 6.34 -18.72
N TRP A 8 8.37 5.74 -17.60
CA TRP A 8 8.47 4.30 -17.39
C TRP A 8 7.42 3.45 -18.13
N GLN A 9 6.41 4.06 -18.78
CA GLN A 9 5.40 3.29 -19.52
C GLN A 9 5.89 2.80 -20.88
N SER A 10 6.89 3.46 -21.48
CA SER A 10 7.43 3.10 -22.79
C SER A 10 8.96 3.21 -22.80
N VAL A 11 9.60 2.63 -23.82
CA VAL A 11 11.03 2.82 -24.03
C VAL A 11 11.23 4.17 -24.71
N THR A 12 11.88 5.10 -24.03
CA THR A 12 12.26 6.40 -24.63
C THR A 12 13.78 6.51 -24.73
N PRO A 13 14.33 7.51 -25.47
CA PRO A 13 15.78 7.73 -25.53
C PRO A 13 16.43 7.89 -24.15
N VAL A 14 15.72 8.52 -23.21
CA VAL A 14 16.18 8.65 -21.82
C VAL A 14 16.21 7.28 -21.13
N SER A 15 15.26 6.40 -21.39
CA SER A 15 15.24 5.04 -20.82
C SER A 15 16.43 4.27 -21.35
N ALA A 16 16.71 4.37 -22.66
CA ALA A 16 17.82 3.69 -23.31
C ALA A 16 19.17 4.16 -22.72
N LEU A 17 19.32 5.47 -22.48
CA LEU A 17 20.50 6.03 -21.82
C LEU A 17 20.68 5.52 -20.38
N LEU A 18 19.58 5.33 -19.64
CA LEU A 18 19.58 4.83 -18.26
C LEU A 18 19.66 3.29 -18.14
N TYR A 19 19.56 2.56 -19.25
CA TYR A 19 19.52 1.10 -19.24
C TYR A 19 20.77 0.47 -18.62
N PRO A 20 22.01 0.93 -18.90
CA PRO A 20 23.22 0.40 -18.23
C PRO A 20 23.18 0.56 -16.71
N VAL A 21 22.67 1.68 -16.21
CA VAL A 21 22.48 1.91 -14.76
C VAL A 21 21.47 0.91 -14.19
N SER A 22 20.48 0.52 -14.97
CA SER A 22 19.46 -0.47 -14.56
C SER A 22 20.01 -1.89 -14.49
N LEU A 23 21.02 -2.20 -15.31
CA LEU A 23 21.78 -3.45 -15.20
C LEU A 23 22.60 -3.49 -13.91
N LEU A 24 23.29 -2.40 -13.59
CA LEU A 24 24.03 -2.26 -12.33
C LEU A 24 23.10 -2.37 -11.11
N TYR A 25 21.95 -1.68 -11.15
CA TYR A 25 20.91 -1.81 -10.12
C TYR A 25 20.49 -3.26 -9.92
N GLY A 26 20.23 -3.99 -11.01
CA GLY A 26 19.87 -5.40 -10.97
C GLY A 26 20.97 -6.28 -10.36
N ALA A 27 22.23 -6.04 -10.72
CA ALA A 27 23.37 -6.77 -10.16
C ALA A 27 23.51 -6.53 -8.64
N VAL A 28 23.40 -5.27 -8.19
CA VAL A 28 23.44 -4.92 -6.77
C VAL A 28 22.25 -5.54 -6.01
N ALA A 29 21.05 -5.51 -6.57
CA ALA A 29 19.87 -6.12 -5.96
C ALA A 29 20.03 -7.64 -5.81
N ALA A 30 20.58 -8.31 -6.83
CA ALA A 30 20.87 -9.75 -6.79
C ALA A 30 21.95 -10.08 -5.75
N ALA A 31 23.04 -9.31 -5.71
CA ALA A 31 24.09 -9.47 -4.71
C ALA A 31 23.57 -9.28 -3.28
N ARG A 32 22.75 -8.25 -3.03
CA ARG A 32 22.11 -8.00 -1.73
C ARG A 32 21.20 -9.15 -1.29
N ARG A 33 20.49 -9.77 -2.23
CA ARG A 33 19.65 -10.95 -1.96
C ARG A 33 20.51 -12.16 -1.60
N ALA A 34 21.56 -12.43 -2.38
CA ALA A 34 22.46 -13.55 -2.15
C ALA A 34 23.26 -13.42 -0.84
N ALA A 35 23.65 -12.20 -0.46
CA ALA A 35 24.37 -11.92 0.78
C ALA A 35 23.47 -11.83 2.03
N SER A 36 22.15 -11.96 1.88
CA SER A 36 21.24 -11.85 3.02
C SER A 36 21.32 -13.08 3.93
N ALA A 37 21.38 -12.85 5.23
CA ALA A 37 21.24 -13.87 6.26
C ALA A 37 19.85 -13.69 6.91
N PRO A 38 18.80 -14.36 6.39
CA PRO A 38 17.44 -14.15 6.86
C PRO A 38 17.27 -14.63 8.30
N VAL A 39 16.76 -13.76 9.15
CA VAL A 39 16.38 -14.08 10.53
C VAL A 39 15.03 -14.79 10.52
N ARG A 40 14.97 -16.00 11.09
CA ARG A 40 13.67 -16.64 11.42
C ARG A 40 13.10 -16.13 12.73
N LEU A 41 11.78 -15.97 12.75
CA LEU A 41 11.00 -15.63 13.94
C LEU A 41 10.30 -16.89 14.48
N PRO A 42 9.87 -16.88 15.76
CA PRO A 42 9.13 -18.00 16.34
C PRO A 42 7.69 -18.15 15.82
N VAL A 43 7.23 -17.22 14.99
CA VAL A 43 5.91 -17.23 14.36
C VAL A 43 6.04 -17.04 12.85
N PRO A 44 5.09 -17.54 12.05
CA PRO A 44 5.12 -17.38 10.60
C PRO A 44 5.09 -15.91 10.16
N VAL A 45 5.84 -15.61 9.10
CA VAL A 45 5.93 -14.29 8.47
C VAL A 45 5.32 -14.33 7.08
N ILE A 46 4.30 -13.52 6.85
CA ILE A 46 3.71 -13.28 5.53
C ILE A 46 4.22 -11.95 5.00
N VAL A 47 4.92 -11.98 3.87
CA VAL A 47 5.44 -10.79 3.21
C VAL A 47 4.48 -10.35 2.12
N ILE A 48 4.01 -9.10 2.20
CA ILE A 48 3.23 -8.44 1.16
C ILE A 48 4.12 -7.38 0.53
N GLY A 49 4.21 -7.35 -0.80
CA GLY A 49 4.97 -6.32 -1.49
C GLY A 49 4.65 -6.25 -2.97
N ASN A 50 5.46 -5.49 -3.70
CA ASN A 50 5.41 -5.44 -5.15
C ASN A 50 6.81 -5.44 -5.78
N ILE A 51 6.86 -5.72 -7.07
CA ILE A 51 8.10 -5.66 -7.87
C ILE A 51 8.20 -4.37 -8.70
N THR A 52 7.26 -3.44 -8.56
CA THR A 52 7.21 -2.16 -9.27
C THR A 52 7.39 -0.98 -8.32
N ALA A 53 7.92 0.14 -8.78
CA ALA A 53 7.91 1.39 -8.04
C ALA A 53 6.55 2.09 -8.20
N GLY A 54 5.98 2.58 -7.10
CA GLY A 54 4.67 3.24 -7.06
C GLY A 54 3.62 2.49 -6.24
N GLY A 55 2.43 3.08 -6.14
CA GLY A 55 1.31 2.54 -5.38
C GLY A 55 0.59 1.42 -6.13
N THR A 56 0.76 0.18 -5.66
CA THR A 56 0.15 -1.03 -6.25
C THR A 56 -1.10 -1.52 -5.52
N GLY A 57 -1.50 -0.87 -4.42
CA GLY A 57 -2.62 -1.30 -3.58
C GLY A 57 -2.24 -2.33 -2.51
N LYS A 58 -0.99 -2.30 -2.01
CA LYS A 58 -0.54 -3.17 -0.91
C LYS A 58 -1.30 -2.92 0.39
N THR A 59 -1.45 -1.67 0.79
CA THR A 59 -2.09 -1.31 2.07
C THR A 59 -3.52 -1.86 2.18
N PRO A 60 -4.40 -1.73 1.18
CA PRO A 60 -5.71 -2.41 1.19
C PRO A 60 -5.61 -3.93 1.35
N LEU A 61 -4.66 -4.60 0.68
CA LEU A 61 -4.47 -6.04 0.81
C LEU A 61 -4.00 -6.45 2.21
N VAL A 62 -3.09 -5.67 2.83
CA VAL A 62 -2.63 -5.91 4.20
C VAL A 62 -3.79 -5.78 5.19
N LEU A 63 -4.63 -4.74 5.03
CA LEU A 63 -5.82 -4.55 5.86
C LEU A 63 -6.82 -5.70 5.70
N TRP A 64 -7.12 -6.10 4.46
CA TRP A 64 -8.00 -7.23 4.18
C TRP A 64 -7.47 -8.52 4.79
N LEU A 65 -6.18 -8.82 4.64
CA LEU A 65 -5.58 -10.05 5.17
C LEU A 65 -5.56 -10.05 6.70
N ALA A 66 -5.27 -8.91 7.32
CA ALA A 66 -5.32 -8.75 8.77
C ALA A 66 -6.73 -9.04 9.32
N GLU A 67 -7.76 -8.47 8.69
CA GLU A 67 -9.16 -8.71 9.04
C GLU A 67 -9.56 -10.18 8.81
N TRP A 68 -9.20 -10.74 7.65
CA TRP A 68 -9.49 -12.14 7.29
C TRP A 68 -8.95 -13.13 8.32
N LEU A 69 -7.70 -12.92 8.77
CA LEU A 69 -7.03 -13.74 9.77
C LEU A 69 -7.69 -13.57 11.15
N ARG A 70 -7.96 -12.33 11.57
CA ARG A 70 -8.63 -12.03 12.84
C ARG A 70 -10.03 -12.65 12.94
N ALA A 71 -10.80 -12.56 11.86
CA ALA A 71 -12.13 -13.18 11.76
C ALA A 71 -12.10 -14.70 11.94
N ARG A 72 -10.93 -15.32 11.81
CA ARG A 72 -10.71 -16.77 11.99
C ARG A 72 -9.88 -17.09 13.23
N GLY A 73 -9.87 -16.19 14.21
CA GLY A 73 -9.27 -16.41 15.53
C GLY A 73 -7.75 -16.31 15.57
N ARG A 74 -7.11 -15.82 14.50
CA ARG A 74 -5.67 -15.50 14.50
C ARG A 74 -5.42 -14.13 15.13
N ALA A 75 -4.20 -13.90 15.60
CA ALA A 75 -3.75 -12.66 16.21
C ALA A 75 -2.58 -12.05 15.42
N PRO A 76 -2.84 -11.48 14.23
CA PRO A 76 -1.79 -10.91 13.41
C PRO A 76 -1.18 -9.64 14.01
N GLY A 77 0.13 -9.51 13.89
CA GLY A 77 0.88 -8.27 14.05
C GLY A 77 1.37 -7.72 12.71
N ILE A 78 1.46 -6.40 12.56
CA ILE A 78 1.88 -5.77 11.30
C ILE A 78 3.21 -5.06 11.50
N VAL A 79 4.14 -5.27 10.57
CA VAL A 79 5.40 -4.51 10.49
C VAL A 79 5.49 -3.78 9.16
N CYS A 80 5.79 -2.48 9.20
CA CYS A 80 5.96 -1.63 8.02
C CYS A 80 7.23 -0.77 8.13
N ARG A 81 7.69 -0.14 7.05
CA ARG A 81 8.94 0.63 7.10
C ARG A 81 8.75 2.00 7.75
N GLY A 82 7.55 2.57 7.63
CA GLY A 82 7.26 3.97 7.99
C GLY A 82 7.71 4.94 6.89
N HIS A 83 7.26 4.75 5.64
CA HIS A 83 7.56 5.69 4.55
C HIS A 83 7.06 7.09 4.93
N GLY A 84 7.89 8.11 4.68
CA GLY A 84 7.62 9.51 5.07
C GLY A 84 8.08 9.89 6.49
N GLY A 85 8.45 8.92 7.34
CA GLY A 85 8.96 9.16 8.69
C GLY A 85 10.50 9.17 8.80
N SER A 86 11.02 9.67 9.92
CA SER A 86 12.46 9.76 10.22
C SER A 86 13.02 8.56 11.01
N LEU A 87 12.20 7.53 11.24
CA LEU A 87 12.52 6.43 12.16
C LEU A 87 13.59 5.48 11.61
N ARG A 88 14.63 5.27 12.43
CA ARG A 88 15.64 4.23 12.22
C ARG A 88 15.41 3.00 13.09
N ALA A 89 15.01 3.21 14.35
CA ALA A 89 14.77 2.14 15.32
C ALA A 89 13.31 1.64 15.29
N PRO A 90 13.06 0.38 15.69
CA PRO A 90 11.71 -0.14 15.93
C PRO A 90 10.88 0.76 16.83
N ARG A 91 9.64 1.04 16.44
CA ARG A 91 8.69 1.81 17.23
C ARG A 91 7.27 1.27 17.04
N ARG A 92 6.53 1.15 18.14
CA ARG A 92 5.10 0.90 18.10
C ARG A 92 4.35 2.12 17.56
N VAL A 93 3.48 1.90 16.58
CA VAL A 93 2.64 2.94 15.98
C VAL A 93 1.21 2.80 16.51
N LEU A 94 0.68 3.88 17.07
CA LEU A 94 -0.68 3.95 17.60
C LEU A 94 -1.60 4.67 16.59
N PRO A 95 -2.92 4.47 16.65
CA PRO A 95 -3.88 5.16 15.78
C PRO A 95 -3.75 6.70 15.81
N GLY A 96 -3.39 7.27 16.96
CA GLY A 96 -3.19 8.70 17.16
C GLY A 96 -1.73 9.17 17.03
N SER A 97 -0.80 8.30 16.61
CA SER A 97 0.59 8.67 16.41
C SER A 97 0.74 9.73 15.31
N ASP A 98 1.70 10.63 15.48
CA ASP A 98 2.03 11.63 14.46
C ASP A 98 2.52 10.96 13.16
N PRO A 99 1.82 11.17 12.02
CA PRO A 99 2.21 10.65 10.72
C PRO A 99 3.58 11.14 10.25
N LEU A 100 4.00 12.36 10.61
CA LEU A 100 5.32 12.88 10.21
C LEU A 100 6.46 12.12 10.91
N ALA A 101 6.25 11.75 12.17
CA ALA A 101 7.22 10.96 12.91
C ALA A 101 7.18 9.47 12.54
N ASN A 102 5.99 8.90 12.28
CA ASN A 102 5.82 7.44 12.19
C ASN A 102 5.62 6.90 10.76
N GLY A 103 5.39 7.79 9.80
CA GLY A 103 4.94 7.47 8.45
C GLY A 103 3.42 7.37 8.37
N ASP A 104 2.84 8.00 7.35
CA ASP A 104 1.39 8.07 7.12
C ASP A 104 0.76 6.69 6.89
N GLU A 105 1.42 5.81 6.13
CA GLU A 105 0.99 4.44 5.90
C GLU A 105 0.94 3.61 7.20
N ALA A 106 1.91 3.81 8.10
CA ALA A 106 1.96 3.09 9.37
C ALA A 106 0.80 3.50 10.29
N VAL A 107 0.51 4.81 10.35
CA VAL A 107 -0.62 5.34 11.14
C VAL A 107 -1.95 4.87 10.55
N LEU A 108 -2.09 4.84 9.22
CA LEU A 108 -3.28 4.31 8.56
C LEU A 108 -3.50 2.83 8.91
N LEU A 109 -2.45 2.00 8.83
CA LEU A 109 -2.50 0.60 9.24
C LEU A 109 -2.93 0.45 10.71
N ALA A 110 -2.37 1.27 11.61
CA ALA A 110 -2.72 1.24 13.03
C ALA A 110 -4.18 1.62 13.28
N ARG A 111 -4.73 2.58 12.53
CA ARG A 111 -6.14 3.00 12.64
C ARG A 111 -7.11 1.93 12.11
N ARG A 112 -6.78 1.25 11.01
CA ARG A 112 -7.74 0.42 10.27
C ARG A 112 -7.66 -1.07 10.58
N SER A 113 -6.48 -1.61 10.87
CA SER A 113 -6.29 -3.07 10.95
C SER A 113 -6.87 -3.71 12.22
N GLY A 114 -7.00 -2.94 13.30
CA GLY A 114 -7.25 -3.48 14.64
C GLY A 114 -6.10 -4.38 15.16
N CYS A 115 -4.94 -4.34 14.51
CA CYS A 115 -3.74 -5.10 14.85
C CYS A 115 -2.71 -4.19 15.52
N GLU A 116 -1.74 -4.79 16.21
CA GLU A 116 -0.58 -4.03 16.66
C GLU A 116 0.36 -3.77 15.48
N VAL A 117 0.76 -2.51 15.31
CA VAL A 117 1.59 -2.07 14.20
C VAL A 117 2.93 -1.54 14.71
N TRP A 118 4.01 -1.99 14.09
CA TRP A 118 5.37 -1.53 14.38
C TRP A 118 6.05 -1.04 13.10
N SER A 119 6.77 0.08 13.20
CA SER A 119 7.56 0.63 12.11
C SER A 119 9.05 0.64 12.43
N GLY A 120 9.88 0.47 11.40
CA GLY A 120 11.34 0.55 11.53
C GLY A 120 12.07 0.13 10.26
N ALA A 121 13.34 0.55 10.15
CA ALA A 121 14.16 0.29 8.96
C ALA A 121 14.63 -1.17 8.88
N ASP A 122 15.00 -1.77 10.03
CA ASP A 122 15.33 -3.18 10.15
C ASP A 122 14.05 -3.99 10.43
N ARG A 123 13.57 -4.66 9.39
CA ARG A 123 12.35 -5.47 9.41
C ARG A 123 12.39 -6.59 10.45
N ALA A 124 13.55 -7.22 10.66
CA ALA A 124 13.68 -8.33 11.60
C ALA A 124 13.72 -7.83 13.04
N ALA A 125 14.46 -6.75 13.31
CA ALA A 125 14.45 -6.11 14.63
C ALA A 125 13.06 -5.57 14.98
N THR A 126 12.36 -4.95 14.03
CA THR A 126 10.99 -4.45 14.22
C THR A 126 10.00 -5.57 14.54
N ALA A 127 10.08 -6.69 13.84
CA ALA A 127 9.22 -7.83 14.11
C ALA A 127 9.51 -8.50 15.46
N ARG A 128 10.78 -8.59 15.88
CA ARG A 128 11.12 -9.06 17.24
C ARG A 128 10.52 -8.17 18.32
N ALA A 129 10.65 -6.85 18.18
CA ALA A 129 10.09 -5.90 19.14
C ALA A 129 8.55 -6.01 19.24
N LEU A 130 7.87 -6.29 18.13
CA LEU A 130 6.43 -6.59 18.11
C LEU A 130 6.10 -7.87 18.91
N LEU A 131 6.86 -8.94 18.72
CA LEU A 131 6.62 -10.21 19.42
C LEU A 131 6.96 -10.14 20.91
N GLU A 132 7.91 -9.28 21.28
CA GLU A 132 8.22 -8.97 22.68
C GLU A 132 7.10 -8.18 23.36
N SER A 133 6.45 -7.25 22.65
CA SER A 133 5.33 -6.46 23.19
C SER A 133 4.01 -7.22 23.22
N ARG A 134 3.79 -8.15 22.29
CA ARG A 134 2.54 -8.90 22.14
C ARG A 134 2.81 -10.41 22.05
N ARG A 135 2.71 -11.09 23.19
CA ARG A 135 2.95 -12.54 23.34
C ARG A 135 1.92 -13.41 22.60
N ASP A 136 0.70 -12.92 22.42
CA ASP A 136 -0.39 -13.62 21.71
C ASP A 136 -0.30 -13.50 20.19
N CYS A 137 0.63 -12.69 19.66
CA CYS A 137 0.84 -12.57 18.21
C CYS A 137 1.29 -13.91 17.63
N ASP A 138 0.50 -14.47 16.71
CA ASP A 138 0.74 -15.80 16.12
C ASP A 138 1.12 -15.77 14.64
N VAL A 139 1.15 -14.59 14.02
CA VAL A 139 1.58 -14.37 12.64
C VAL A 139 1.99 -12.91 12.43
N VAL A 140 3.05 -12.68 11.67
CA VAL A 140 3.53 -11.33 11.31
C VAL A 140 3.22 -11.04 9.85
N LEU A 141 2.52 -9.93 9.58
CA LEU A 141 2.31 -9.37 8.25
C LEU A 141 3.35 -8.27 7.99
N SER A 142 4.20 -8.46 7.00
CA SER A 142 5.23 -7.49 6.61
C SER A 142 4.81 -6.72 5.36
N ASP A 143 4.44 -5.45 5.54
CA ASP A 143 4.12 -4.54 4.43
C ASP A 143 5.37 -4.00 3.70
N ASP A 144 5.26 -3.89 2.38
CA ASP A 144 6.33 -3.59 1.41
C ASP A 144 7.62 -4.41 1.63
N GLY A 145 7.48 -5.69 1.99
CA GLY A 145 8.59 -6.51 2.48
C GLY A 145 9.40 -7.28 1.43
N LEU A 146 8.98 -7.32 0.15
CA LEU A 146 9.59 -8.23 -0.84
C LEU A 146 11.11 -8.04 -0.98
N GLN A 147 11.60 -6.80 -0.95
CA GLN A 147 13.02 -6.46 -1.04
C GLN A 147 13.76 -6.48 0.32
N HIS A 148 13.08 -6.83 1.42
CA HIS A 148 13.66 -6.95 2.77
C HIS A 148 14.08 -8.41 3.05
N TYR A 149 15.19 -8.84 2.44
CA TYR A 149 15.67 -10.23 2.53
C TYR A 149 16.21 -10.65 3.91
N GLY A 150 16.48 -9.70 4.81
CA GLY A 150 16.97 -9.99 6.17
C GLY A 150 15.93 -10.58 7.12
N LEU A 151 14.64 -10.55 6.77
CA LEU A 151 13.59 -11.27 7.51
C LEU A 151 13.20 -12.53 6.72
N ALA A 152 13.30 -13.70 7.36
CA ALA A 152 12.81 -14.94 6.80
C ALA A 152 11.29 -14.85 6.60
N ARG A 153 10.80 -15.49 5.55
CA ARG A 153 9.43 -15.38 5.08
C ARG A 153 8.88 -16.79 4.81
N ASP A 154 7.68 -17.04 5.29
CA ASP A 154 7.00 -18.34 5.17
C ASP A 154 5.93 -18.34 4.08
N PHE A 155 5.47 -17.14 3.70
CA PHE A 155 4.56 -16.94 2.58
C PHE A 155 4.81 -15.56 1.93
N GLU A 156 4.87 -15.52 0.60
CA GLU A 156 5.04 -14.28 -0.18
C GLU A 156 3.84 -13.96 -1.06
N ILE A 157 3.37 -12.72 -0.96
CA ILE A 157 2.33 -12.16 -1.81
C ILE A 157 2.88 -10.96 -2.58
N CYS A 158 2.92 -11.06 -3.90
CA CYS A 158 3.25 -9.94 -4.76
C CYS A 158 2.00 -9.30 -5.37
N VAL A 159 1.78 -8.03 -5.08
CA VAL A 159 0.71 -7.22 -5.67
C VAL A 159 1.20 -6.60 -6.97
N VAL A 160 0.41 -6.76 -8.03
CA VAL A 160 0.65 -6.19 -9.36
C VAL A 160 -0.53 -5.29 -9.71
N ASP A 161 -0.24 -4.03 -10.09
CA ASP A 161 -1.25 -3.12 -10.63
C ASP A 161 -1.65 -3.60 -12.03
N GLY A 162 -2.90 -4.04 -12.16
CA GLY A 162 -3.42 -4.60 -13.40
C GLY A 162 -3.52 -3.57 -14.52
N ALA A 163 -3.77 -2.29 -14.21
CA ALA A 163 -3.91 -1.23 -15.20
C ALA A 163 -2.55 -0.69 -15.69
N ARG A 164 -1.55 -0.61 -14.79
CA ARG A 164 -0.19 -0.14 -15.13
C ARG A 164 0.73 -1.27 -15.63
N GLY A 165 0.45 -2.50 -15.24
CA GLY A 165 1.33 -3.65 -15.49
C GLY A 165 2.77 -3.38 -15.08
N PHE A 166 3.71 -3.77 -15.95
CA PHE A 166 5.15 -3.61 -15.76
C PHE A 166 5.77 -2.43 -16.53
N GLY A 167 4.96 -1.53 -17.11
CA GLY A 167 5.45 -0.44 -17.97
C GLY A 167 6.34 -0.96 -19.11
N ASN A 168 7.52 -0.37 -19.30
CA ASN A 168 8.52 -0.82 -20.28
C ASN A 168 9.28 -2.12 -19.87
N ALA A 169 8.92 -2.73 -18.73
CA ALA A 169 9.49 -3.95 -18.18
C ALA A 169 11.00 -3.89 -17.86
N TRP A 170 11.58 -2.69 -17.75
CA TRP A 170 12.96 -2.50 -17.34
C TRP A 170 13.07 -2.21 -15.85
N LEU A 171 14.24 -2.53 -15.29
CA LEU A 171 14.57 -2.22 -13.90
C LEU A 171 14.74 -0.71 -13.70
N LEU A 172 14.64 -0.26 -12.46
CA LEU A 172 15.02 1.08 -12.05
C LEU A 172 16.50 1.35 -12.41
N PRO A 173 16.86 2.58 -12.83
CA PRO A 173 15.98 3.73 -13.05
C PRO A 173 15.38 3.83 -14.47
N ALA A 174 15.76 2.99 -15.44
CA ALA A 174 15.27 3.08 -16.82
C ALA A 174 13.81 2.66 -16.99
N GLY A 175 13.30 1.85 -16.07
CA GLY A 175 11.92 1.41 -16.02
C GLY A 175 11.39 1.36 -14.58
N PRO A 176 10.13 0.91 -14.40
CA PRO A 176 9.48 0.97 -13.10
C PRO A 176 9.84 -0.21 -12.19
N LEU A 177 10.57 -1.22 -12.65
CA LEU A 177 10.72 -2.48 -11.92
C LEU A 177 11.82 -2.41 -10.84
N ARG A 178 11.48 -2.83 -9.62
CA ARG A 178 12.43 -3.18 -8.55
C ARG A 178 13.02 -4.58 -8.78
N GLU A 179 12.23 -5.50 -9.32
CA GLU A 179 12.62 -6.87 -9.67
C GLU A 179 11.98 -7.27 -11.00
N ARG A 180 12.61 -8.16 -11.76
CA ARG A 180 12.10 -8.61 -13.07
C ARG A 180 10.92 -9.59 -12.91
N PRO A 181 9.97 -9.68 -13.86
CA PRO A 181 8.80 -10.54 -13.77
C PRO A 181 9.06 -12.03 -13.46
N PRO A 182 10.17 -12.66 -13.89
CA PRO A 182 10.50 -14.04 -13.49
C PRO A 182 10.55 -14.27 -11.97
N ARG A 183 10.80 -13.22 -11.17
CA ARG A 183 10.72 -13.28 -9.70
C ARG A 183 9.38 -13.79 -9.19
N LEU A 184 8.31 -13.55 -9.94
CA LEU A 184 6.95 -13.93 -9.57
C LEU A 184 6.72 -15.44 -9.60
N ALA A 185 7.60 -16.23 -10.22
CA ALA A 185 7.54 -17.69 -10.12
C ALA A 185 7.93 -18.19 -8.74
N ALA A 186 8.65 -17.38 -7.95
CA ALA A 186 9.15 -17.75 -6.63
C ALA A 186 8.30 -17.19 -5.48
N VAL A 187 7.21 -16.48 -5.76
CA VAL A 187 6.24 -16.07 -4.72
C VAL A 187 5.12 -17.08 -4.63
N ASP A 188 4.48 -17.18 -3.46
CA ASP A 188 3.35 -18.10 -3.26
C ASP A 188 2.06 -17.61 -3.90
N ALA A 189 1.89 -16.29 -4.02
CA ALA A 189 0.71 -15.68 -4.62
C ALA A 189 1.04 -14.39 -5.36
N VAL A 190 0.41 -14.22 -6.52
CA VAL A 190 0.37 -12.96 -7.26
C VAL A 190 -1.05 -12.41 -7.19
N VAL A 191 -1.22 -11.23 -6.61
CA VAL A 191 -2.50 -10.54 -6.53
C VAL A 191 -2.56 -9.48 -7.62
N ILE A 192 -3.49 -9.62 -8.55
CA ILE A 192 -3.70 -8.68 -9.65
C ILE A 192 -4.78 -7.68 -9.23
N HIS A 193 -4.36 -6.44 -9.03
CA HIS A 193 -5.22 -5.33 -8.70
C HIS A 193 -5.84 -4.73 -9.97
N SER A 194 -7.06 -5.12 -10.32
CA SER A 194 -7.63 -4.86 -11.66
C SER A 194 -8.16 -3.43 -11.88
N GLY A 195 -8.05 -2.54 -10.87
CA GLY A 195 -8.64 -1.20 -10.91
C GLY A 195 -10.17 -1.23 -11.15
N ALA A 196 -10.78 -0.06 -11.31
CA ALA A 196 -12.22 0.03 -11.57
C ALA A 196 -12.60 -0.28 -13.03
N ALA A 197 -11.68 -0.07 -13.98
CA ALA A 197 -11.93 -0.22 -15.41
C ALA A 197 -11.80 -1.67 -15.92
N GLY A 198 -11.27 -2.60 -15.11
CA GLY A 198 -11.13 -4.03 -15.44
C GLY A 198 -10.15 -4.37 -16.56
N ALA A 199 -9.73 -3.40 -17.39
CA ALA A 199 -8.75 -3.60 -18.45
C ALA A 199 -7.36 -3.88 -17.89
N LEU A 200 -6.81 -5.03 -18.25
CA LEU A 200 -5.47 -5.46 -17.85
C LEU A 200 -4.41 -5.01 -18.88
N HIS A 201 -3.27 -4.56 -18.37
CA HIS A 201 -2.15 -4.14 -19.20
C HIS A 201 -1.49 -5.35 -19.88
N PRO A 202 -1.14 -5.30 -21.18
CA PRO A 202 -0.60 -6.45 -21.91
C PRO A 202 0.70 -7.02 -21.31
N THR A 203 1.48 -6.20 -20.62
CA THR A 203 2.73 -6.68 -20.01
C THR A 203 2.51 -7.67 -18.87
N LEU A 204 1.28 -7.84 -18.37
CA LEU A 204 0.94 -8.90 -17.41
C LEU A 204 1.12 -10.31 -17.99
N ASP A 205 1.18 -10.47 -19.31
CA ASP A 205 1.54 -11.75 -19.96
C ASP A 205 2.95 -12.23 -19.57
N ARG A 206 3.79 -11.33 -19.03
CA ARG A 206 5.12 -11.66 -18.49
C ARG A 206 5.06 -12.28 -17.09
N ILE A 207 3.89 -12.34 -16.45
CA ILE A 207 3.71 -13.12 -15.23
C ILE A 207 3.89 -14.60 -15.60
N PRO A 208 4.79 -15.34 -14.95
CA PRO A 208 4.98 -16.77 -15.21
C PRO A 208 3.66 -17.55 -15.11
N GLY A 209 3.45 -18.51 -16.02
CA GLY A 209 2.22 -19.31 -16.05
C GLY A 209 1.99 -20.16 -14.80
N ALA A 210 3.07 -20.60 -14.16
CA ALA A 210 3.02 -21.39 -12.92
C ALA A 210 2.69 -20.56 -11.66
N ALA A 211 2.72 -19.22 -11.75
CA ALA A 211 2.41 -18.37 -10.60
C ALA A 211 0.91 -18.45 -10.28
N ALA A 212 0.56 -18.70 -9.02
CA ALA A 212 -0.83 -18.68 -8.59
C ALA A 212 -1.36 -17.26 -8.53
N ARG A 213 -2.42 -16.98 -9.29
CA ARG A 213 -2.98 -15.64 -9.48
C ARG A 213 -4.30 -15.52 -8.74
N TYR A 214 -4.49 -14.38 -8.08
CA TYR A 214 -5.71 -14.00 -7.37
C TYR A 214 -6.12 -12.61 -7.83
N SER A 215 -7.42 -12.34 -7.89
CA SER A 215 -7.93 -11.01 -8.20
C SER A 215 -8.12 -10.16 -6.95
N MET A 216 -7.83 -8.88 -7.08
CA MET A 216 -8.24 -7.86 -6.12
C MET A 216 -8.84 -6.66 -6.86
N THR A 217 -9.93 -6.14 -6.35
CA THR A 217 -10.44 -4.81 -6.67
C THR A 217 -10.49 -3.99 -5.38
N VAL A 218 -10.64 -2.68 -5.52
CA VAL A 218 -10.86 -1.80 -4.38
C VAL A 218 -12.17 -1.08 -4.59
N GLU A 219 -12.98 -1.03 -3.54
CA GLU A 219 -14.24 -0.32 -3.51
C GLU A 219 -14.12 0.85 -2.54
N GLY A 220 -14.57 2.02 -2.99
CA GLY A 220 -14.68 3.19 -2.15
C GLY A 220 -16.01 3.86 -2.39
N ARG A 221 -16.99 3.59 -1.55
CA ARG A 221 -18.35 4.16 -1.66
C ARG A 221 -18.78 4.93 -0.43
N GLU A 222 -18.07 4.75 0.67
CA GLU A 222 -18.38 5.34 1.96
C GLU A 222 -17.37 6.46 2.26
N PHE A 223 -17.87 7.61 2.68
CA PHE A 223 -17.09 8.72 3.18
C PHE A 223 -17.29 8.85 4.69
N ARG A 224 -16.21 8.98 5.44
CA ARG A 224 -16.26 9.16 6.90
C ARG A 224 -15.78 10.55 7.29
N ASN A 225 -16.52 11.19 8.18
CA ASN A 225 -16.12 12.47 8.72
C ASN A 225 -14.86 12.32 9.58
N LEU A 226 -13.90 13.23 9.45
CA LEU A 226 -12.64 13.13 10.19
C LEU A 226 -12.83 13.37 11.69
N LEU A 227 -13.73 14.26 12.11
CA LEU A 227 -14.00 14.55 13.53
C LEU A 227 -15.00 13.58 14.15
N ASN A 228 -15.93 13.05 13.35
CA ASN A 228 -16.88 12.03 13.78
C ASN A 228 -16.83 10.80 12.85
N PRO A 229 -15.90 9.85 13.06
CA PRO A 229 -15.76 8.68 12.19
C PRO A 229 -16.98 7.74 12.16
N ALA A 230 -17.92 7.87 13.10
CA ALA A 230 -19.20 7.15 13.08
C ALA A 230 -20.19 7.77 12.07
N HIS A 231 -19.99 9.04 11.70
CA HIS A 231 -20.72 9.68 10.63
C HIS A 231 -20.18 9.23 9.28
N ALA A 232 -20.84 8.22 8.72
CA ALA A 232 -20.55 7.65 7.42
C ALA A 232 -21.66 7.97 6.42
N VAL A 233 -21.30 8.42 5.22
CA VAL A 233 -22.25 8.83 4.17
C VAL A 233 -21.82 8.29 2.80
N GLY A 234 -22.78 8.13 1.89
CA GLY A 234 -22.51 7.83 0.48
C GLY A 234 -22.26 9.08 -0.36
N ALA A 235 -21.99 8.88 -1.65
CA ALA A 235 -21.77 9.98 -2.61
C ALA A 235 -22.97 10.95 -2.69
N ASP A 236 -24.21 10.44 -2.60
CA ASP A 236 -25.44 11.24 -2.70
C ASP A 236 -25.52 12.38 -1.69
N TYR A 237 -24.86 12.23 -0.52
CA TYR A 237 -24.81 13.26 0.50
C TYR A 237 -24.16 14.57 0.00
N PHE A 238 -23.25 14.46 -0.96
CA PHE A 238 -22.48 15.58 -1.50
C PHE A 238 -23.08 16.21 -2.75
N HIS A 239 -24.16 15.66 -3.31
CA HIS A 239 -24.83 16.24 -4.47
C HIS A 239 -25.40 17.63 -4.14
N GLY A 240 -25.21 18.59 -5.06
CA GLY A 240 -25.64 19.99 -4.89
C GLY A 240 -24.81 20.79 -3.87
N ARG A 241 -23.71 20.25 -3.35
CA ARG A 241 -22.80 20.93 -2.42
C ARG A 241 -21.56 21.46 -3.13
N ARG A 242 -20.94 22.50 -2.57
CA ARG A 242 -19.62 22.98 -3.00
C ARG A 242 -18.54 22.07 -2.45
N VAL A 243 -18.16 21.08 -3.24
CA VAL A 243 -17.18 20.07 -2.88
C VAL A 243 -15.79 20.44 -3.38
N HIS A 244 -14.81 20.34 -2.49
CA HIS A 244 -13.39 20.35 -2.81
C HIS A 244 -12.83 18.94 -2.63
N ALA A 245 -12.04 18.45 -3.56
CA ALA A 245 -11.38 17.16 -3.43
C ALA A 245 -9.86 17.34 -3.45
N MET A 246 -9.16 16.72 -2.52
CA MET A 246 -7.72 16.82 -2.40
C MET A 246 -7.05 15.46 -2.29
N ALA A 247 -5.87 15.32 -2.88
CA ALA A 247 -5.09 14.08 -2.81
C ALA A 247 -3.59 14.34 -2.89
N GLY A 248 -2.87 13.87 -1.87
CA GLY A 248 -1.41 13.91 -1.72
C GLY A 248 -0.79 12.52 -1.77
N ILE A 249 -1.13 11.77 -2.82
CA ILE A 249 -0.70 10.39 -3.09
C ILE A 249 0.08 10.30 -4.41
N GLY A 250 0.69 9.14 -4.69
CA GLY A 250 1.50 8.93 -5.90
C GLY A 250 0.80 9.27 -7.24
N ASP A 251 -0.49 8.95 -7.39
CA ASP A 251 -1.33 9.38 -8.53
C ASP A 251 -2.66 9.98 -8.04
N PRO A 252 -2.72 11.30 -7.77
CA PRO A 252 -3.93 11.99 -7.32
C PRO A 252 -5.10 11.84 -8.29
N ARG A 253 -4.82 11.71 -9.60
CA ARG A 253 -5.85 11.58 -10.64
C ARG A 253 -6.66 10.30 -10.50
N ARG A 254 -6.09 9.24 -9.89
CA ARG A 254 -6.83 8.02 -9.59
C ARG A 254 -7.96 8.29 -8.60
N PHE A 255 -7.71 9.10 -7.58
CA PHE A 255 -8.72 9.49 -6.60
C PHE A 255 -9.81 10.35 -7.26
N PHE A 256 -9.43 11.36 -8.04
CA PHE A 256 -10.40 12.23 -8.72
C PHE A 256 -11.28 11.47 -9.71
N ARG A 257 -10.71 10.61 -10.57
CA ARG A 257 -11.50 9.74 -11.46
C ARG A 257 -12.46 8.81 -10.69
N HIS A 258 -12.06 8.38 -9.50
CA HIS A 258 -12.93 7.57 -8.65
C HIS A 258 -14.13 8.38 -8.15
N LEU A 259 -13.93 9.62 -7.70
CA LEU A 259 -15.01 10.51 -7.30
C LEU A 259 -15.93 10.87 -8.48
N GLU A 260 -15.38 11.14 -9.66
CA GLU A 260 -16.14 11.35 -10.91
C GLU A 260 -16.99 10.11 -11.24
N GLY A 261 -16.43 8.91 -11.10
CA GLY A 261 -17.14 7.65 -11.29
C GLY A 261 -18.26 7.40 -10.27
N LEU A 262 -18.25 8.10 -9.13
CA LEU A 262 -19.35 8.12 -8.15
C LEU A 262 -20.39 9.21 -8.45
N GLY A 263 -20.24 9.98 -9.54
CA GLY A 263 -21.17 11.04 -9.93
C GLY A 263 -20.95 12.39 -9.21
N LEU A 264 -19.80 12.57 -8.54
CA LEU A 264 -19.53 13.78 -7.78
C LEU A 264 -18.96 14.90 -8.65
N GLU A 265 -19.48 16.11 -8.46
CA GLU A 265 -18.90 17.35 -8.97
C GLU A 265 -18.03 18.00 -7.89
N PHE A 266 -16.79 18.37 -8.22
CA PHE A 266 -15.85 18.93 -7.25
C PHE A 266 -14.74 19.77 -7.89
N THR A 267 -14.11 20.63 -7.09
CA THR A 267 -12.85 21.31 -7.46
C THR A 267 -11.67 20.47 -6.99
N ALA A 268 -10.79 20.07 -7.91
CA ALA A 268 -9.66 19.18 -7.62
C ALA A 268 -8.39 19.93 -7.17
N HIS A 269 -7.75 19.44 -6.09
CA HIS A 269 -6.53 19.99 -5.49
C HIS A 269 -5.45 18.89 -5.36
N PRO A 270 -4.61 18.69 -6.37
CA PRO A 270 -3.52 17.71 -6.30
C PRO A 270 -2.36 18.25 -5.43
N PHE A 271 -1.84 17.40 -4.55
CA PHE A 271 -0.66 17.67 -3.73
C PHE A 271 0.46 16.66 -4.01
N PRO A 272 1.72 16.97 -3.65
CA PRO A 272 2.81 16.00 -3.68
C PRO A 272 2.53 14.77 -2.81
N ASP A 273 3.11 13.62 -3.16
CA ASP A 273 3.03 12.43 -2.31
C ASP A 273 3.71 12.71 -0.95
N HIS A 274 3.11 12.23 0.13
CA HIS A 274 3.52 12.52 1.50
C HIS A 274 3.52 14.02 1.87
N HIS A 275 2.72 14.87 1.19
CA HIS A 275 2.58 16.29 1.54
C HIS A 275 2.14 16.48 3.00
N ALA A 276 2.82 17.39 3.70
CA ALA A 276 2.51 17.79 5.07
C ALA A 276 1.55 18.99 5.05
N TYR A 277 0.28 18.72 5.35
CA TYR A 277 -0.80 19.71 5.26
C TYR A 277 -0.75 20.76 6.37
N ARG A 278 -1.05 22.00 6.01
CA ARG A 278 -1.29 23.11 6.94
C ARG A 278 -2.78 23.45 6.99
N ALA A 279 -3.26 23.96 8.12
CA ALA A 279 -4.67 24.33 8.29
C ALA A 279 -5.17 25.32 7.21
N ALA A 280 -4.33 26.26 6.77
CA ALA A 280 -4.68 27.21 5.71
C ALA A 280 -4.94 26.54 4.35
N GLU A 281 -4.28 25.41 4.06
CA GLU A 281 -4.46 24.64 2.81
C GLU A 281 -5.75 23.80 2.83
N LEU A 282 -6.38 23.65 3.99
CA LEU A 282 -7.61 22.88 4.21
C LEU A 282 -8.85 23.77 4.34
N ALA A 283 -8.65 25.09 4.50
CA ALA A 283 -9.72 26.01 4.85
C ALA A 283 -10.82 26.12 3.79
N PHE A 284 -10.46 26.03 2.50
CA PHE A 284 -11.31 26.20 1.31
C PHE A 284 -12.57 27.05 1.59
N PRO A 285 -12.46 28.40 1.54
CA PRO A 285 -13.54 29.29 1.92
C PRO A 285 -14.82 29.01 1.13
N GLY A 286 -15.93 28.82 1.85
CA GLY A 286 -17.21 28.46 1.23
C GLY A 286 -17.30 27.00 0.75
N ALA A 287 -16.35 26.12 1.06
CA ALA A 287 -16.57 24.70 0.85
C ALA A 287 -17.64 24.18 1.82
N ASP A 288 -18.56 23.38 1.32
CA ASP A 288 -19.54 22.65 2.12
C ASP A 288 -19.00 21.26 2.50
N ALA A 289 -18.05 20.73 1.72
CA ALA A 289 -17.31 19.50 2.01
C ALA A 289 -15.91 19.49 1.37
N VAL A 290 -14.96 18.88 2.05
CA VAL A 290 -13.58 18.63 1.60
C VAL A 290 -13.32 17.13 1.64
N LEU A 291 -13.25 16.49 0.47
CA LEU A 291 -13.04 15.05 0.31
C LEU A 291 -11.55 14.76 0.14
N MET A 292 -11.03 13.73 0.81
CA MET A 292 -9.64 13.32 0.71
C MET A 292 -9.47 11.81 0.77
N THR A 293 -8.26 11.33 0.46
CA THR A 293 -7.90 9.92 0.66
C THR A 293 -7.69 9.62 2.14
N GLU A 294 -7.77 8.35 2.55
CA GLU A 294 -7.47 7.99 3.96
C GLU A 294 -6.01 8.24 4.34
N LYS A 295 -5.10 8.11 3.37
CA LYS A 295 -3.68 8.45 3.56
C LYS A 295 -3.50 9.95 3.84
N ASP A 296 -4.30 10.80 3.21
CA ASP A 296 -4.30 12.24 3.49
C ASP A 296 -5.01 12.56 4.80
N ALA A 297 -6.11 11.87 5.10
CA ALA A 297 -6.88 12.07 6.32
C ALA A 297 -6.06 11.88 7.61
N VAL A 298 -5.12 10.92 7.65
CA VAL A 298 -4.27 10.76 8.83
C VAL A 298 -3.40 12.00 9.09
N LYS A 299 -2.95 12.68 8.03
CA LYS A 299 -2.12 13.89 8.09
C LYS A 299 -2.95 15.14 8.37
N CYS A 300 -4.19 15.20 7.87
CA CYS A 300 -5.10 16.33 8.08
C CYS A 300 -5.81 16.31 9.44
N GLN A 301 -5.81 15.18 10.15
CA GLN A 301 -6.51 15.01 11.42
C GLN A 301 -6.30 16.17 12.42
N PRO A 302 -5.07 16.68 12.65
CA PRO A 302 -4.84 17.74 13.66
C PRO A 302 -5.47 19.10 13.31
N CYS A 303 -5.82 19.31 12.05
CA CYS A 303 -6.37 20.56 11.52
C CYS A 303 -7.73 20.36 10.83
N ALA A 304 -8.37 19.20 11.04
CA ALA A 304 -9.66 18.88 10.48
C ALA A 304 -10.79 19.65 11.19
N ASP A 305 -11.82 19.97 10.42
CA ASP A 305 -13.11 20.49 10.86
C ASP A 305 -14.25 19.58 10.36
N GLU A 306 -15.50 19.94 10.68
CA GLU A 306 -16.70 19.17 10.33
C GLU A 306 -16.92 18.96 8.82
N ARG A 307 -16.25 19.73 7.97
CA ARG A 307 -16.37 19.63 6.52
C ARG A 307 -15.42 18.63 5.91
N HIS A 308 -14.51 18.04 6.68
CA HIS A 308 -13.48 17.15 6.15
C HIS A 308 -13.93 15.67 6.18
N TRP A 309 -13.80 15.02 5.04
CA TRP A 309 -14.23 13.63 4.83
C TRP A 309 -13.16 12.80 4.16
N ALA A 310 -12.94 11.59 4.66
CA ALA A 310 -12.08 10.60 4.04
C ALA A 310 -12.92 9.60 3.24
N LEU A 311 -12.57 9.37 1.98
CA LEU A 311 -13.12 8.25 1.22
C LEU A 311 -12.53 6.95 1.76
N ARG A 312 -13.36 6.11 2.39
CA ARG A 312 -12.95 4.79 2.84
C ARG A 312 -12.75 3.88 1.64
N VAL A 313 -11.61 3.20 1.60
CA VAL A 313 -11.29 2.20 0.59
C VAL A 313 -11.08 0.84 1.25
N ASP A 314 -11.82 -0.16 0.78
CA ASP A 314 -11.70 -1.55 1.21
C ASP A 314 -11.36 -2.42 -0.01
N ALA A 315 -10.52 -3.44 0.19
CA ALA A 315 -10.17 -4.38 -0.86
C ALA A 315 -11.19 -5.52 -0.91
N GLN A 316 -11.68 -5.82 -2.12
CA GLN A 316 -12.38 -7.05 -2.42
C GLN A 316 -11.36 -8.01 -3.04
N VAL A 317 -10.97 -9.03 -2.27
CA VAL A 317 -9.93 -9.99 -2.66
C VAL A 317 -10.56 -11.36 -2.81
N ASP A 318 -10.08 -12.14 -3.79
CA ASP A 318 -10.45 -13.55 -3.94
C ASP A 318 -10.25 -14.31 -2.61
N PRO A 319 -11.34 -14.83 -2.00
CA PRO A 319 -11.29 -15.60 -0.75
C PRO A 319 -10.30 -16.78 -0.78
N ALA A 320 -10.03 -17.37 -1.96
CA ALA A 320 -9.12 -18.48 -2.11
C ALA A 320 -7.68 -18.13 -1.68
N LEU A 321 -7.28 -16.85 -1.77
CA LEU A 321 -5.99 -16.38 -1.24
C LEU A 321 -5.92 -16.55 0.27
N GLY A 322 -6.96 -16.09 0.97
CA GLY A 322 -7.03 -16.16 2.42
C GLY A 322 -7.06 -17.60 2.92
N GLU A 323 -7.82 -18.48 2.25
CA GLU A 323 -7.84 -19.92 2.54
C GLU A 323 -6.48 -20.59 2.29
N ARG A 324 -5.75 -20.17 1.24
CA ARG A 324 -4.39 -20.67 1.00
C ARG A 324 -3.42 -20.24 2.11
N VAL A 325 -3.48 -18.98 2.53
CA VAL A 325 -2.67 -18.47 3.63
C VAL A 325 -2.93 -19.28 4.90
N LEU A 326 -4.19 -19.47 5.28
CA LEU A 326 -4.55 -20.23 6.48
C LEU A 326 -4.06 -21.68 6.42
N ARG A 327 -4.20 -22.34 5.27
CA ARG A 327 -3.66 -23.70 5.09
C ARG A 327 -2.15 -23.74 5.30
N LYS A 328 -1.40 -22.72 4.85
CA LYS A 328 0.05 -22.64 5.12
C LYS A 328 0.32 -22.43 6.61
N LEU A 329 -0.40 -21.52 7.27
CA LEU A 329 -0.24 -21.25 8.71
C LEU A 329 -0.58 -22.46 9.59
N ASN A 330 -1.52 -23.30 9.18
CA ASN A 330 -1.93 -24.49 9.94
C ASN A 330 -1.01 -25.70 9.73
N ARG A 331 -0.20 -25.71 8.66
CA ARG A 331 0.64 -26.86 8.31
C ARG A 331 1.94 -26.95 9.08
N GLY A 332 2.37 -25.90 9.78
CA GLY A 332 3.48 -25.98 10.75
C GLY A 332 4.83 -26.46 10.21
N ASP A 333 5.04 -26.47 8.89
CA ASP A 333 6.25 -26.97 8.21
C ASP A 333 7.03 -25.86 7.49
#